data_AF-A0A095X067-F1
#
_entry.id   AF-A0A095X067-F1
#
_cell.length_a   1.000
_cell.length_b   1.000
_cell.length_c   1.000
_cell.angle_alpha   90.00
_cell.angle_beta   90.00
_cell.angle_gamma   90.00
#
_symmetry.space_group_name_H-M   'P 1'
#
loop_
_entity.id
_entity.type
_entity.pdbx_description
1 polymer ?
#
loop_
_entity_poly.entity_id
_entity_poly.type
_entity_poly.pdbx_seq_one_letter_code
_entity_poly.pdbx_strand_id
1 'polypeptide(L)'
;MTETFNIHGHEVVFNKNQGKAVIEIQLGETEEECILIDIFSVDDKEYIALLSGESSEIYLFRYTDIYGEDNIDLTMIDDEDEVDEVFHIFSHYWTDDMIDDLICEYEEEVNSEK
;
A
#
# COMPACT_ATOMS: atom_id res chain seq x y z
N MET A 1 15.53 5.05 -1.96
CA MET A 1 16.26 4.87 -0.70
C MET A 1 15.21 4.38 0.28
N THR A 2 15.30 3.13 0.72
CA THR A 2 14.41 2.58 1.75
C THR A 2 14.73 3.22 3.10
N GLU A 3 13.71 3.61 3.84
CA GLU A 3 13.87 4.20 5.17
C GLU A 3 13.47 3.19 6.24
N THR A 4 14.41 2.85 7.13
CA THR A 4 14.16 1.92 8.23
C THR A 4 13.89 2.70 9.51
N PHE A 5 12.74 2.45 10.12
CA PHE A 5 12.31 3.03 11.38
C PHE A 5 12.05 1.92 12.40
N ASN A 6 12.06 2.29 13.68
CA ASN A 6 11.55 1.42 14.74
C ASN A 6 10.31 2.09 15.31
N ILE A 7 9.14 1.56 14.99
CA ILE A 7 7.83 2.11 15.41
C ILE A 7 7.19 1.06 16.31
N HIS A 8 6.80 1.47 17.53
CA HIS A 8 6.20 0.60 18.54
C HIS A 8 7.03 -0.64 18.96
N GLY A 9 8.34 -0.64 18.68
CA GLY A 9 9.23 -1.79 18.94
C GLY A 9 9.38 -2.74 17.75
N HIS A 10 8.67 -2.49 16.66
CA HIS A 10 8.75 -3.24 15.41
C HIS A 10 9.76 -2.57 14.48
N GLU A 11 10.62 -3.38 13.85
CA GLU A 11 11.48 -2.90 12.78
C GLU A 11 10.65 -2.78 11.51
N VAL A 12 10.52 -1.53 11.03
CA VAL A 12 9.73 -1.22 9.85
C VAL A 12 10.57 -0.57 8.77
N VAL A 13 10.37 -0.98 7.52
CA VAL A 13 11.14 -0.46 6.37
C VAL A 13 10.16 0.06 5.35
N PHE A 14 10.07 1.39 5.21
CA PHE A 14 9.22 2.11 4.25
C PHE A 14 9.99 2.48 2.98
N ASN A 15 9.27 3.00 1.97
CA ASN A 15 9.86 3.45 0.70
C ASN A 15 10.62 2.33 -0.03
N LYS A 16 10.13 1.09 0.04
CA LYS A 16 10.63 0.02 -0.83
C LYS A 16 10.33 0.32 -2.29
N ASN A 17 9.28 1.09 -2.56
CA ASN A 17 9.00 1.62 -3.89
C ASN A 17 9.23 3.14 -3.91
N GLN A 18 9.99 3.64 -4.89
CA GLN A 18 10.25 5.08 -5.04
C GLN A 18 9.35 5.76 -6.09
N GLY A 19 8.35 5.04 -6.61
CA GLY A 19 7.48 5.51 -7.68
C GLY A 19 6.03 5.35 -7.32
N LYS A 20 5.20 6.35 -7.68
CA LYS A 20 3.76 6.18 -7.75
C LYS A 20 3.49 5.11 -8.81
N ALA A 21 2.82 4.04 -8.43
CA ALA A 21 2.44 2.97 -9.35
C ALA A 21 0.94 2.71 -9.19
N VAL A 22 0.25 2.46 -10.30
CA VAL A 22 -1.11 1.92 -10.26
C VAL A 22 -1.00 0.42 -10.42
N ILE A 23 -1.63 -0.32 -9.52
CA ILE A 23 -1.66 -1.77 -9.53
C ILE A 23 -3.11 -2.16 -9.80
N GLU A 24 -3.32 -2.88 -10.89
CA GLU A 24 -4.59 -3.52 -11.17
C GLU A 24 -4.64 -4.82 -10.35
N ILE A 25 -5.55 -4.88 -9.39
CA ILE A 25 -5.74 -6.06 -8.55
C ILE A 25 -7.02 -6.78 -8.97
N GLN A 26 -6.94 -8.11 -9.09
CA GLN A 26 -8.10 -8.92 -9.44
C GLN A 26 -8.75 -9.45 -8.16
N LEU A 27 -9.81 -8.77 -7.73
CA LEU A 27 -10.64 -9.13 -6.58
C LEU A 27 -11.78 -10.06 -7.04
N GLY A 28 -11.46 -11.34 -7.19
CA GLY A 28 -12.43 -12.36 -7.59
C GLY A 28 -12.84 -12.25 -9.06
N GLU A 29 -14.04 -11.73 -9.34
CA GLU A 29 -14.55 -11.51 -10.70
C GLU A 29 -14.40 -10.06 -11.18
N THR A 30 -13.83 -9.18 -10.35
CA THR A 30 -13.69 -7.75 -10.63
C THR A 30 -12.21 -7.35 -10.66
N GLU A 31 -11.81 -6.65 -11.71
CA GLU A 31 -10.52 -5.95 -11.80
C GLU A 31 -10.72 -4.52 -11.27
N GLU A 32 -9.92 -4.13 -10.29
CA GLU A 32 -9.95 -2.79 -9.71
C GLU A 32 -8.57 -2.14 -9.81
N GLU A 33 -8.54 -0.89 -10.24
CA GLU A 33 -7.32 -0.09 -10.28
C GLU A 33 -7.09 0.54 -8.90
N CYS A 34 -6.00 0.15 -8.25
CA CYS A 34 -5.59 0.72 -6.98
C CYS A 34 -4.26 1.47 -7.11
N ILE A 35 -4.18 2.62 -6.46
CA ILE A 35 -2.96 3.40 -6.40
C ILE A 35 -2.07 2.81 -5.30
N LEU A 36 -0.85 2.44 -5.64
CA LEU A 36 0.14 2.05 -4.66
C LEU A 36 0.59 3.28 -3.87
N ILE A 37 0.27 3.31 -2.58
CA ILE A 37 0.74 4.34 -1.67
C ILE A 37 2.19 4.05 -1.31
N ASP A 38 2.44 2.89 -0.68
CA ASP A 38 3.79 2.47 -0.32
C ASP A 38 3.86 0.95 -0.08
N ILE A 39 5.07 0.41 -0.22
CA ILE A 39 5.39 -0.96 0.18
C ILE A 39 6.34 -0.87 1.34
N PHE A 40 5.97 -1.53 2.44
CA PHE A 40 6.76 -1.54 3.64
C PHE A 40 6.87 -2.93 4.23
N SER A 41 7.82 -3.12 5.13
CA SER A 41 8.00 -4.40 5.84
C SER A 41 7.93 -4.14 7.32
N VAL A 42 7.27 -5.02 8.07
CA VAL A 42 7.15 -4.98 9.54
C VAL A 42 7.59 -6.34 10.06
N ASP A 43 8.63 -6.39 10.89
CA ASP A 43 9.10 -7.62 11.55
C ASP A 43 9.30 -8.80 10.57
N ASP A 44 10.04 -8.56 9.47
CA ASP A 44 10.34 -9.53 8.39
C ASP A 44 9.13 -9.91 7.49
N LYS A 45 7.94 -9.36 7.75
CA LYS A 45 6.77 -9.52 6.88
C LYS A 45 6.61 -8.32 5.96
N GLU A 46 6.25 -8.54 4.71
CA GLU A 46 6.04 -7.48 3.73
C GLU A 46 4.55 -7.14 3.60
N TYR A 47 4.26 -5.85 3.56
CA TYR A 47 2.93 -5.28 3.48
C TYR A 47 2.89 -4.21 2.39
N ILE A 48 1.72 -4.06 1.81
CA ILE A 48 1.44 -3.10 0.77
C ILE A 48 0.20 -2.30 1.16
N ALA A 49 0.32 -0.97 1.05
CA ALA A 49 -0.80 -0.05 1.21
C ALA A 49 -1.24 0.40 -0.19
N LEU A 50 -2.48 0.08 -0.52
CA LEU A 50 -3.14 0.43 -1.76
C LEU A 50 -4.28 1.38 -1.45
N LEU A 51 -4.58 2.28 -2.39
CA LEU A 51 -5.77 3.11 -2.33
C LEU A 51 -6.70 2.74 -3.48
N SER A 52 -7.96 2.46 -3.17
CA SER A 52 -8.98 2.29 -4.21
C SER A 52 -9.19 3.61 -4.96
N GLY A 53 -9.05 3.59 -6.28
CA GLY A 53 -9.42 4.74 -7.11
C GLY A 53 -10.93 5.00 -7.12
N GLU A 54 -11.76 4.00 -6.83
CA GLU A 54 -13.22 4.14 -6.84
C GLU A 54 -13.80 4.61 -5.50
N SER A 55 -13.33 4.04 -4.39
CA SER A 55 -13.87 4.35 -3.05
C SER A 55 -13.00 5.30 -2.23
N SER A 56 -11.78 5.62 -2.69
CA SER A 56 -10.76 6.34 -1.91
C SER A 56 -10.48 5.69 -0.56
N GLU A 57 -10.70 4.37 -0.44
CA GLU A 57 -10.40 3.60 0.75
C GLU A 57 -8.98 3.03 0.67
N ILE A 58 -8.29 3.01 1.81
CA ILE A 58 -6.95 2.41 1.93
C ILE A 58 -7.12 0.92 2.21
N TYR A 59 -6.64 0.09 1.28
CA TYR A 59 -6.52 -1.33 1.46
C TYR A 59 -5.12 -1.74 1.87
N LEU A 60 -5.04 -2.63 2.85
CA LEU A 60 -3.77 -3.10 3.39
C LEU A 60 -3.71 -4.62 3.22
N PHE A 61 -2.72 -5.06 2.43
CA PHE A 61 -2.52 -6.47 2.12
C PHE A 61 -1.12 -6.90 2.48
N ARG A 62 -0.98 -8.20 2.72
CA ARG A 62 0.33 -8.83 2.83
C ARG A 62 0.88 -9.05 1.43
N TYR A 63 2.02 -8.44 1.17
CA TYR A 63 2.76 -8.60 -0.08
C TYR A 63 3.58 -9.89 0.00
N THR A 64 3.40 -10.78 -0.96
CA THR A 64 4.23 -11.98 -1.09
C THR A 64 4.80 -12.08 -2.51
N ASP A 65 6.11 -11.97 -2.63
CA ASP A 65 6.81 -12.26 -3.89
C ASP A 65 6.73 -13.76 -4.19
N ILE A 66 5.94 -14.11 -5.20
CA ILE A 66 5.89 -15.46 -5.75
C ILE A 66 7.05 -15.59 -6.74
N TYR A 67 8.21 -16.01 -6.21
CA TYR A 67 9.43 -16.28 -6.96
C TYR A 67 9.16 -17.03 -8.29
N GLY A 68 9.16 -16.30 -9.41
CA GLY A 68 9.19 -16.90 -10.76
C GLY A 68 8.16 -16.40 -11.78
N GLU A 69 7.19 -15.57 -11.40
CA GLU A 69 6.30 -14.90 -12.34
C GLU A 69 6.32 -13.38 -12.11
N ASP A 70 6.01 -12.60 -13.15
CA ASP A 70 5.80 -11.14 -13.08
C ASP A 70 4.55 -10.76 -12.23
N ASN A 71 4.03 -11.71 -11.45
CA ASN A 71 2.80 -11.62 -10.67
C ASN A 71 3.17 -11.53 -9.19
N ILE A 72 2.53 -10.62 -8.47
CA ILE A 72 2.63 -10.48 -7.02
C ILE A 72 1.37 -11.07 -6.38
N ASP A 73 1.51 -11.77 -5.25
CA ASP A 73 0.34 -12.27 -4.51
C ASP A 73 0.02 -11.32 -3.35
N LEU A 74 -1.24 -10.90 -3.30
CA LEU A 74 -1.78 -10.03 -2.27
C LEU A 74 -2.75 -10.83 -1.41
N THR A 75 -2.34 -11.12 -0.19
CA THR A 75 -3.17 -11.86 0.76
C THR A 75 -3.77 -10.89 1.78
N MET A 76 -5.09 -11.00 2.02
CA MET A 76 -5.73 -10.28 3.13
C MET A 76 -5.14 -10.71 4.47
N ILE A 77 -4.91 -9.75 5.34
CA ILE A 77 -4.47 -10.02 6.71
C ILE A 77 -5.70 -10.50 7.49
N ASP A 78 -5.73 -11.78 7.85
CA ASP A 78 -6.84 -12.40 8.61
C ASP A 78 -6.86 -11.97 10.09
N ASP A 79 -5.71 -11.50 10.58
CA ASP A 79 -5.50 -11.10 11.96
C ASP A 79 -5.78 -9.60 12.13
N GLU A 80 -6.91 -9.27 12.77
CA GLU A 80 -7.35 -7.88 12.98
C GLU A 80 -6.34 -7.08 13.83
N ASP A 81 -5.67 -7.71 14.80
CA ASP A 81 -4.64 -7.06 15.61
C ASP A 81 -3.41 -6.70 14.76
N GLU A 82 -2.97 -7.58 13.85
CA GLU A 82 -1.92 -7.24 12.88
C GLU A 82 -2.33 -6.07 11.98
N VAL A 83 -3.57 -6.05 11.47
CA VAL A 83 -4.06 -4.94 10.63
C VAL A 83 -4.02 -3.63 11.40
N ASP A 84 -4.54 -3.59 12.63
CA ASP A 84 -4.59 -2.38 13.44
C ASP A 84 -3.19 -1.86 13.75
N GLU A 85 -2.26 -2.75 14.12
CA GLU A 85 -0.87 -2.42 14.37
C GLU A 85 -0.19 -1.86 13.12
N VAL A 86 -0.31 -2.57 12.00
CA VAL A 86 0.28 -2.17 10.73
C VAL A 86 -0.30 -0.85 10.25
N PHE A 87 -1.62 -0.66 10.36
CA PHE A 87 -2.29 0.58 10.02
C PHE A 87 -1.84 1.73 10.94
N HIS A 88 -1.63 1.47 12.22
CA HIS A 88 -1.10 2.45 13.16
C HIS A 88 0.31 2.90 12.78
N ILE A 89 1.18 1.95 12.41
CA ILE A 89 2.55 2.21 11.94
C ILE A 89 2.50 3.01 10.64
N PHE A 90 1.65 2.59 9.69
CA PHE A 90 1.46 3.25 8.41
C PHE A 90 0.96 4.69 8.62
N SER A 91 -0.10 4.90 9.41
CA SER A 91 -0.67 6.22 9.69
C SER A 91 0.30 7.16 10.42
N HIS A 92 1.27 6.61 11.15
CA HIS A 92 2.34 7.39 11.76
C HIS A 92 3.33 7.94 10.72
N TYR A 93 3.55 7.25 9.61
CA TYR A 93 4.43 7.70 8.53
C TYR A 93 3.65 8.45 7.44
N TRP A 94 2.63 7.80 6.88
CA TRP A 94 1.68 8.34 5.91
C TRP A 94 0.49 8.96 6.64
N THR A 95 0.57 10.26 6.86
CA THR A 95 -0.57 11.02 7.38
C THR A 95 -1.66 11.15 6.31
N ASP A 96 -2.91 11.26 6.75
CA ASP A 96 -4.08 11.51 5.88
C ASP A 96 -3.84 12.63 4.85
N ASP A 97 -3.15 13.70 5.25
CA ASP A 97 -2.76 14.83 4.38
C ASP A 97 -1.83 14.43 3.22
N MET A 98 -0.87 13.52 3.46
CA MET A 98 0.02 13.01 2.40
C MET A 98 -0.71 12.09 1.43
N ILE A 99 -1.72 11.36 1.94
CA ILE A 99 -2.56 10.49 1.12
C ILE A 99 -3.52 11.34 0.29
N ASP A 100 -4.11 12.38 0.87
CA ASP A 100 -4.96 13.35 0.16
C ASP A 100 -4.20 14.08 -0.95
N ASP A 101 -2.94 14.48 -0.70
CA ASP A 101 -2.06 15.07 -1.72
C ASP A 101 -1.76 14.07 -2.86
N LEU A 102 -1.49 12.80 -2.53
CA LEU A 102 -1.29 11.73 -3.52
C LEU A 102 -2.56 11.51 -4.37
N ILE A 103 -3.73 11.50 -3.75
CA ILE A 103 -5.04 11.38 -4.42
C ILE A 103 -5.25 12.57 -5.35
N CYS A 104 -5.07 13.79 -4.85
CA CYS A 104 -5.24 15.01 -5.63
C CYS A 104 -4.34 14.99 -6.86
N GLU A 105 -3.06 14.65 -6.71
CA GLU A 105 -2.15 14.53 -7.85
C GLU A 105 -2.61 13.47 -8.86
N TYR A 106 -3.10 12.32 -8.38
CA TYR A 106 -3.59 11.26 -9.27
C TYR A 106 -4.88 11.63 -9.99
N GLU A 107 -5.86 12.20 -9.28
CA GLU A 107 -7.09 12.71 -9.87
C GLU A 107 -6.79 13.79 -10.91
N GLU A 108 -5.83 14.68 -10.67
CA GLU A 108 -5.39 15.67 -11.64
C GLU A 108 -4.79 15.02 -12.89
N GLU A 109 -3.92 14.02 -12.77
CA GLU A 109 -3.36 13.29 -13.92
C GLU A 109 -4.43 12.55 -14.73
N VAL A 110 -5.34 11.83 -14.06
CA VAL A 110 -6.44 11.11 -14.72
C VAL A 110 -7.44 12.05 -15.40
N ASN A 111 -7.75 13.20 -14.79
CA ASN A 111 -8.69 14.16 -15.37
C ASN A 111 -8.07 14.98 -16.51
N SER A 112 -6.76 15.22 -16.50
CA SER A 112 -6.07 16.02 -17.53
C SER A 112 -6.00 15.31 -18.90
N GLU A 113 -6.19 13.99 -18.94
CA GLU A 113 -6.17 13.21 -20.19
C GLU A 113 -7.55 13.10 -20.88
N LYS A 114 -8.56 13.89 -20.46
CA LYS A 114 -9.93 13.85 -20.99
C LYS A 114 -10.34 15.04 -21.87
#